data_AF-A0A6N6Z583-F1
#
_entry.id   AF-A0A6N6Z583-F1
#
_cell.length_a   1.000
_cell.length_b   1.000
_cell.length_c   1.000
_cell.angle_alpha   90.00
_cell.angle_beta   90.00
_cell.angle_gamma   90.00
#
_symmetry.space_group_name_H-M   'P 1'
#
loop_
_entity.id
_entity.type
_entity.pdbx_description
1 polymer ?
#
loop_
_entity_poly.entity_id
_entity_poly.type
_entity_poly.pdbx_seq_one_letter_code
_entity_poly.pdbx_strand_id
1 'polypeptide(L)'
;MAEVPSMWRTELWHPLSVHLPVALLTVAGLLALVTPTLGRYVGGKGLKFSYSLLLWLGLATFWVAFYTGQMAYSIEVRRICDPGVLKEHLRWAYIAGAIFSSAAVFDLAQVLLKRRLHLILLGASYLCSFVGAFSLGYLGHLGAKLVYQQGAAVHQPSDDCAEFE
;
A
#
# COMPACT_ATOMS: atom_id res chain seq x y z
N MET A 1 24.46 -31.24 -0.03
CA MET A 1 23.56 -30.43 -0.88
C MET A 1 23.19 -29.20 -0.05
N ALA A 2 23.39 -28.00 -0.59
CA ALA A 2 22.90 -26.80 0.09
C ALA A 2 21.36 -26.86 0.07
N GLU A 3 20.72 -26.63 1.22
CA GLU A 3 19.26 -26.66 1.30
C GLU A 3 18.66 -25.33 0.84
N VAL A 4 17.73 -25.38 -0.12
CA VAL A 4 16.96 -24.21 -0.55
C VAL A 4 16.09 -23.73 0.61
N PRO A 5 16.15 -22.44 0.99
CA PRO A 5 15.39 -21.96 2.13
C PRO A 5 13.88 -21.98 1.85
N SER A 6 13.10 -22.37 2.85
CA SER A 6 11.63 -22.53 2.76
C SER A 6 10.90 -21.32 2.19
N MET A 7 9.84 -21.54 1.42
CA MET A 7 8.95 -20.48 0.90
C MET A 7 8.00 -19.91 1.97
N TRP A 8 7.97 -20.49 3.16
CA TRP A 8 7.11 -20.08 4.27
C TRP A 8 7.83 -19.17 5.30
N ARG A 9 8.97 -18.59 4.91
CA ARG A 9 9.73 -17.66 5.76
C ARG A 9 8.91 -16.43 6.13
N THR A 10 9.16 -15.90 7.32
CA THR A 10 8.40 -14.78 7.89
C THR A 10 8.49 -13.53 7.03
N GLU A 11 9.68 -13.24 6.48
CA GLU A 11 9.95 -12.10 5.61
C GLU A 11 9.22 -12.15 4.25
N LEU A 12 8.75 -13.32 3.81
CA LEU A 12 8.05 -13.48 2.52
C LEU A 12 6.55 -13.13 2.58
N TRP A 13 5.96 -13.05 3.77
CA TRP A 13 4.54 -12.69 3.91
C TRP A 13 4.24 -11.24 3.50
N HIS A 14 5.21 -10.33 3.66
CA HIS A 14 5.06 -8.94 3.24
C HIS A 14 4.95 -8.78 1.72
N PRO A 15 5.91 -9.24 0.89
CA PRO A 15 5.79 -9.14 -0.56
C PRO A 15 4.56 -9.89 -1.12
N LEU A 16 4.11 -10.97 -0.45
CA LEU A 16 2.86 -11.65 -0.82
C LEU A 16 1.63 -10.74 -0.62
N SER A 17 1.57 -10.00 0.47
CA SER A 17 0.39 -9.23 0.88
C SER A 17 0.35 -7.79 0.34
N VAL A 18 1.48 -7.20 -0.05
CA VAL A 18 1.58 -5.78 -0.43
C VAL A 18 0.89 -5.42 -1.75
N HIS A 19 0.76 -6.36 -2.69
CA HIS A 19 0.27 -6.09 -4.04
C HIS A 19 -1.21 -5.68 -4.07
N LEU A 20 -2.05 -6.35 -3.26
CA LEU A 20 -3.48 -6.10 -3.21
C LEU A 20 -3.83 -4.66 -2.73
N PRO A 21 -3.34 -4.17 -1.57
CA PRO A 21 -3.61 -2.80 -1.17
C PRO A 21 -3.01 -1.78 -2.13
N VAL A 22 -1.84 -2.05 -2.73
CA VAL A 22 -1.26 -1.17 -3.75
C VAL A 22 -2.20 -0.99 -4.92
N ALA A 23 -2.75 -2.08 -5.47
CA ALA A 23 -3.70 -2.02 -6.59
C ALA A 23 -4.98 -1.28 -6.20
N LEU A 24 -5.62 -1.68 -5.10
CA LEU A 24 -6.92 -1.12 -4.67
C LEU A 24 -6.84 0.37 -4.34
N LEU A 25 -5.83 0.78 -3.56
CA LEU A 25 -5.67 2.17 -3.13
C LEU A 25 -5.19 3.08 -4.27
N THR A 26 -4.38 2.58 -5.19
CA THR A 26 -4.01 3.33 -6.41
C THR A 26 -5.23 3.59 -7.27
N VAL A 27 -6.06 2.57 -7.53
CA VAL A 27 -7.29 2.75 -8.31
C VAL A 27 -8.27 3.67 -7.58
N ALA A 28 -8.39 3.58 -6.25
CA ALA A 28 -9.19 4.52 -5.46
C ALA A 28 -8.69 5.97 -5.62
N GLY A 29 -7.37 6.20 -5.61
CA GLY A 29 -6.77 7.51 -5.89
C GLY A 29 -7.06 8.03 -7.30
N LEU A 30 -7.05 7.16 -8.31
CA LEU A 30 -7.44 7.52 -9.69
C LEU A 30 -8.94 7.85 -9.78
N LEU A 31 -9.80 7.06 -9.15
CA LEU A 31 -11.24 7.35 -9.09
C LEU A 31 -11.53 8.66 -8.35
N ALA A 32 -10.76 9.01 -7.32
CA ALA A 32 -10.87 10.28 -6.62
C ALA A 32 -10.62 11.49 -7.55
N LEU A 33 -9.72 11.35 -8.53
CA LEU A 33 -9.44 12.38 -9.54
C LEU A 33 -10.55 12.46 -10.60
N VAL A 34 -11.06 11.30 -11.04
CA VAL A 34 -11.99 11.18 -12.17
C VAL A 34 -13.44 11.45 -11.77
N THR A 35 -13.86 11.03 -10.57
CA THR A 35 -15.27 11.10 -10.15
C THR A 35 -15.84 12.52 -10.11
N PRO A 36 -15.13 13.57 -9.63
CA PRO A 36 -15.63 14.94 -9.64
C PRO A 36 -15.90 15.51 -11.04
N THR A 37 -15.11 15.10 -12.04
CA THR A 37 -15.15 15.66 -13.40
C THR A 37 -16.06 14.84 -14.31
N LEU A 38 -15.86 13.52 -14.36
CA LEU A 38 -16.55 12.60 -15.27
C LEU A 38 -17.81 11.98 -14.66
N GLY A 39 -17.98 12.05 -13.34
CA GLY A 39 -19.15 11.49 -12.65
C GLY A 39 -20.49 12.09 -13.08
N ARG A 40 -20.49 13.29 -13.68
CA ARG A 40 -21.70 13.90 -14.25
C ARG A 40 -22.16 13.21 -15.54
N TYR A 41 -21.27 12.53 -16.26
CA TYR A 41 -21.54 11.93 -17.56
C TYR A 41 -21.69 10.40 -17.51
N VAL A 42 -20.99 9.73 -16.59
CA VAL A 42 -20.85 8.25 -16.58
C VAL A 42 -21.53 7.59 -15.38
N GLY A 43 -22.40 8.32 -14.66
CA GLY A 43 -23.14 7.77 -13.51
C GLY A 43 -22.37 7.85 -12.18
N GLY A 44 -22.21 9.06 -11.65
CA GLY A 44 -21.39 9.37 -10.48
C GLY A 44 -21.72 8.64 -9.18
N LYS A 45 -22.94 8.10 -9.03
CA LYS A 45 -23.28 7.23 -7.88
C LYS A 45 -22.50 5.91 -7.91
N GLY A 46 -22.35 5.31 -9.10
CA GLY A 46 -21.59 4.07 -9.27
C GLY A 46 -20.10 4.30 -9.03
N LEU A 47 -19.53 5.35 -9.62
CA LEU A 47 -18.12 5.71 -9.40
C LEU A 47 -17.81 6.01 -7.93
N LYS A 48 -18.70 6.74 -7.24
CA LYS A 48 -18.57 6.99 -5.80
C LYS A 48 -18.59 5.68 -5.00
N PHE A 49 -19.52 4.78 -5.30
CA PHE A 49 -19.60 3.49 -4.62
C PHE A 49 -18.32 2.66 -4.84
N SER A 50 -17.84 2.57 -6.09
CA SER A 50 -16.59 1.88 -6.41
C SER A 50 -15.39 2.49 -5.70
N TYR A 51 -15.31 3.83 -5.65
CA TYR A 51 -14.28 4.54 -4.87
C TYR A 51 -14.29 4.11 -3.40
N SER A 52 -15.43 4.22 -2.73
CA SER A 52 -15.53 3.89 -1.31
C SER A 52 -15.20 2.41 -1.06
N LEU A 53 -15.73 1.50 -1.89
CA LEU A 53 -15.45 0.06 -1.78
C LEU A 53 -13.95 -0.23 -1.88
N LEU A 54 -13.28 0.32 -2.89
CA LEU A 54 -11.84 0.12 -3.10
C LEU A 54 -11.00 0.76 -2.00
N LEU A 55 -11.39 1.95 -1.51
CA LEU A 55 -10.74 2.60 -0.38
C LEU A 55 -10.80 1.73 0.89
N TRP A 56 -11.97 1.22 1.25
CA TRP A 56 -12.15 0.42 2.47
C TRP A 56 -11.45 -0.94 2.38
N LEU A 57 -11.61 -1.66 1.27
CA LEU A 57 -10.92 -2.95 1.07
C LEU A 57 -9.40 -2.76 0.98
N GLY A 58 -8.96 -1.72 0.27
CA GLY A 58 -7.56 -1.34 0.17
C GLY A 58 -6.96 -0.97 1.52
N LEU A 59 -7.69 -0.22 2.36
CA LEU A 59 -7.22 0.16 3.68
C LEU A 59 -7.12 -1.04 4.63
N ALA A 60 -8.12 -1.93 4.61
CA ALA A 60 -8.10 -3.15 5.42
C ALA A 60 -6.89 -4.04 5.07
N THR A 61 -6.68 -4.27 3.77
CA THR A 61 -5.54 -5.06 3.28
C THR A 61 -4.20 -4.35 3.45
N PHE A 62 -4.19 -3.01 3.46
CA PHE A 62 -2.99 -2.21 3.73
C PHE A 62 -2.49 -2.47 5.16
N TRP A 63 -3.38 -2.50 6.15
CA TRP A 63 -2.97 -2.77 7.53
C TRP A 63 -2.46 -4.21 7.72
N VAL A 64 -2.98 -5.16 6.95
CA VAL A 64 -2.40 -6.53 6.89
C VAL A 64 -0.98 -6.48 6.32
N ALA A 65 -0.76 -5.81 5.19
CA ALA A 65 0.56 -5.66 4.59
C ALA A 65 1.54 -4.87 5.48
N PHE A 66 1.04 -3.88 6.23
CA PHE A 66 1.81 -3.13 7.20
C PHE A 66 2.29 -4.04 8.35
N TYR A 67 1.38 -4.86 8.89
CA TYR A 67 1.70 -5.80 9.96
C TYR A 67 2.75 -6.84 9.52
N THR A 68 2.55 -7.47 8.36
CA THR A 68 3.55 -8.42 7.80
C THR A 68 4.87 -7.72 7.48
N GLY A 69 4.84 -6.45 7.11
CA GLY A 69 6.03 -5.61 6.93
C GLY A 69 6.82 -5.38 8.22
N GLN A 70 6.14 -5.17 9.37
CA GLN A 70 6.80 -5.08 10.68
C GLN A 70 7.51 -6.38 11.06
N MET A 71 6.88 -7.52 10.76
CA MET A 71 7.49 -8.83 11.00
C MET A 71 8.77 -8.98 10.18
N ALA A 72 8.71 -8.65 8.87
CA ALA A 72 9.88 -8.66 7.99
C ALA A 72 10.97 -7.67 8.44
N TYR A 73 10.59 -6.48 8.90
CA TYR A 73 11.54 -5.43 9.34
C TYR A 73 12.51 -5.93 10.41
N SER A 74 12.02 -6.67 11.39
CA SER A 74 12.84 -7.19 12.50
C SER A 74 13.97 -8.12 12.04
N ILE A 75 13.80 -8.76 10.88
CA ILE A 75 14.73 -9.69 10.25
C ILE A 75 15.63 -8.94 9.26
N GLU A 76 15.01 -8.23 8.31
CA GLU A 76 15.71 -7.65 7.16
C GLU A 76 16.62 -6.48 7.54
N VAL A 77 16.34 -5.75 8.64
CA VAL A 77 17.19 -4.63 9.09
C VAL A 77 18.64 -5.04 9.39
N ARG A 78 18.90 -6.33 9.63
CA ARG A 78 20.24 -6.89 9.89
C ARG A 78 20.86 -7.59 8.68
N ARG A 79 20.08 -7.81 7.62
CA ARG A 79 20.48 -8.57 6.42
C ARG A 79 20.83 -7.67 5.24
N ILE A 80 20.14 -6.53 5.13
CA ILE A 80 20.36 -5.58 4.03
C ILE A 80 21.56 -4.67 4.29
N CYS A 81 22.14 -4.13 3.21
CA CYS A 81 23.35 -3.30 3.26
C CYS A 81 23.09 -1.88 3.81
N ASP A 82 21.96 -1.27 3.45
CA ASP A 82 21.58 0.09 3.86
C ASP A 82 20.22 0.09 4.59
N PRO A 83 20.23 0.04 5.94
CA PRO A 83 19.02 0.10 6.74
C PRO A 83 18.31 1.46 6.69
N GLY A 84 18.95 2.50 6.16
CA GLY A 84 18.34 3.82 5.95
C GLY A 84 17.15 3.74 4.99
N VAL A 85 17.29 3.00 3.89
CA VAL A 85 16.19 2.78 2.92
C VAL A 85 15.01 2.06 3.57
N LEU A 86 15.28 1.07 4.43
CA LEU A 86 14.24 0.32 5.13
C LEU A 86 13.49 1.18 6.16
N LYS A 87 14.23 2.03 6.90
CA LYS A 87 13.62 3.01 7.81
C LYS A 87 12.76 4.02 7.08
N GLU A 88 13.23 4.55 5.96
CA GLU A 88 12.47 5.50 5.16
C GLU A 88 11.23 4.83 4.55
N HIS A 89 11.36 3.59 4.05
CA HIS A 89 10.21 2.79 3.59
C HIS A 89 9.16 2.65 4.69
N LEU A 90 9.58 2.28 5.91
CA LEU A 90 8.65 2.19 7.03
C LEU A 90 8.00 3.54 7.38
N ARG A 91 8.75 4.64 7.37
CA ARG A 91 8.22 5.99 7.60
C ARG A 91 7.15 6.34 6.58
N TRP A 92 7.39 6.08 5.30
CA TRP A 92 6.39 6.33 4.25
C TRP A 92 5.19 5.40 4.35
N ALA A 93 5.34 4.18 4.88
CA ALA A 93 4.22 3.31 5.18
C ALA A 93 3.32 3.93 6.27
N TYR A 94 3.89 4.49 7.34
CA TYR A 94 3.11 5.23 8.34
C TYR A 94 2.40 6.45 7.74
N ILE A 95 3.08 7.22 6.90
CA ILE A 95 2.50 8.40 6.23
C ILE A 95 1.32 7.98 5.33
N ALA A 96 1.54 7.01 4.44
CA ALA A 96 0.50 6.51 3.54
C ALA A 96 -0.70 5.94 4.32
N GLY A 97 -0.44 5.14 5.36
CA GLY A 97 -1.47 4.59 6.24
C GLY A 97 -2.29 5.67 6.93
N ALA A 98 -1.65 6.72 7.45
CA ALA A 98 -2.34 7.86 8.06
C ALA A 98 -3.20 8.63 7.04
N ILE A 99 -2.69 8.87 5.84
CA ILE A 99 -3.41 9.59 4.77
C ILE A 99 -4.65 8.78 4.33
N PHE A 100 -4.51 7.49 4.04
CA PHE A 100 -5.65 6.65 3.61
C PHE A 100 -6.64 6.39 4.75
N SER A 101 -6.17 6.27 5.99
CA SER A 101 -7.07 6.20 7.15
C SER A 101 -7.89 7.48 7.31
N SER A 102 -7.26 8.65 7.10
CA SER A 102 -7.96 9.94 7.11
C SER A 102 -8.99 10.02 5.98
N ALA A 103 -8.63 9.54 4.78
CA ALA A 103 -9.59 9.44 3.67
C ALA A 103 -10.80 8.58 4.05
N ALA A 104 -10.59 7.39 4.62
CA ALA A 104 -11.68 6.52 5.05
C ALA A 104 -12.55 7.15 6.15
N VAL A 105 -11.94 7.87 7.10
CA VAL A 105 -12.69 8.63 8.12
C VAL A 105 -13.58 9.70 7.46
N PHE A 106 -13.06 10.46 6.50
CA PHE A 106 -13.87 11.44 5.77
C PHE A 106 -14.98 10.79 4.93
N ASP A 107 -14.70 9.66 4.29
CA ASP A 107 -15.67 8.86 3.54
C ASP A 107 -16.80 8.33 4.44
N LEU A 108 -16.51 7.92 5.68
CA LEU A 108 -17.52 7.54 6.66
C LEU A 108 -18.29 8.76 7.19
N ALA A 109 -17.57 9.83 7.54
CA ALA A 109 -18.14 11.02 8.14
C ALA A 109 -19.17 11.69 7.22
N GLN A 110 -18.98 11.66 5.90
CA GLN A 110 -19.97 12.21 4.96
C GLN A 110 -21.32 11.46 4.97
N VAL A 111 -21.36 10.21 5.45
CA VAL A 111 -22.59 9.42 5.58
C VAL A 111 -23.29 9.75 6.91
N LEU A 112 -22.51 10.01 7.96
CA LEU A 112 -23.02 10.23 9.32
C LEU A 112 -23.37 11.70 9.62
N LEU A 113 -22.68 12.65 9.00
CA LEU A 113 -22.83 14.09 9.29
C LEU A 113 -23.86 14.78 8.39
N LYS A 114 -24.29 15.98 8.83
CA LYS A 114 -25.31 16.78 8.14
C LYS A 114 -24.97 16.99 6.66
N ARG A 115 -26.00 16.98 5.82
CA ARG A 115 -25.92 17.16 4.35
C ARG A 115 -25.13 18.39 3.88
N ARG A 116 -25.01 19.44 4.72
CA ARG A 116 -24.23 20.66 4.43
C ARG A 116 -22.72 20.43 4.38
N LEU A 117 -22.18 19.45 5.12
CA LEU A 117 -20.75 19.13 5.13
C LEU A 117 -20.37 18.06 4.10
N HIS A 118 -21.36 17.45 3.45
CA HIS A 118 -21.18 16.31 2.53
C HIS A 118 -20.13 16.58 1.45
N LEU A 119 -20.21 17.72 0.77
CA LEU A 119 -19.27 18.08 -0.31
C LEU A 119 -17.84 18.33 0.20
N ILE A 120 -17.70 18.95 1.37
CA ILE A 120 -16.40 19.24 1.98
C ILE A 120 -15.72 17.93 2.38
N LEU A 121 -16.45 17.04 3.06
CA LEU A 121 -15.94 15.74 3.51
C LEU A 121 -15.60 14.83 2.34
N LEU A 122 -16.46 14.79 1.30
CA LEU A 122 -16.18 14.02 0.09
C LEU A 122 -14.94 14.56 -0.64
N GLY A 123 -14.83 15.89 -0.78
CA GLY A 123 -13.65 16.53 -1.37
C GLY A 123 -12.37 16.25 -0.59
N ALA A 124 -12.42 16.30 0.75
CA ALA A 124 -11.30 15.96 1.62
C ALA A 124 -10.89 14.49 1.48
N SER A 125 -11.87 13.57 1.42
CA SER A 125 -11.65 12.15 1.17
C SER A 125 -10.92 11.92 -0.16
N TYR A 126 -11.40 12.54 -1.24
CA TYR A 126 -10.78 12.44 -2.56
C TYR A 126 -9.36 13.01 -2.59
N LEU A 127 -9.16 14.19 -1.99
CA LEU A 127 -7.83 14.80 -1.91
C LEU A 127 -6.85 13.91 -1.14
N CYS A 128 -7.28 13.36 0.01
CA CYS A 128 -6.46 12.44 0.78
C CYS A 128 -6.14 11.17 0.00
N SER A 129 -7.11 10.54 -0.68
CA SER A 129 -6.85 9.35 -1.50
C SER A 129 -5.90 9.63 -2.66
N PHE A 130 -6.00 10.80 -3.29
CA PHE A 130 -5.11 11.21 -4.37
C PHE A 130 -3.67 11.40 -3.86
N VAL A 131 -3.47 12.20 -2.81
CA VAL A 131 -2.15 12.40 -2.17
C VAL A 131 -1.61 11.08 -1.64
N GLY A 132 -2.49 10.23 -1.07
CA GLY A 132 -2.18 8.90 -0.61
C GLY A 132 -1.59 8.02 -1.72
N ALA A 133 -2.17 8.06 -2.92
CA ALA A 133 -1.65 7.30 -4.06
C ALA A 133 -0.23 7.73 -4.47
N PHE A 134 0.10 9.02 -4.42
CA PHE A 134 1.49 9.49 -4.62
C PHE A 134 2.43 8.99 -3.53
N SER A 135 2.01 9.07 -2.27
CA SER A 135 2.81 8.55 -1.14
C SER A 135 3.04 7.04 -1.26
N LEU A 136 2.04 6.30 -1.76
CA LEU A 136 2.12 4.87 -2.00
C LEU A 136 3.05 4.53 -3.18
N GLY A 137 3.06 5.36 -4.23
CA GLY A 137 4.02 5.24 -5.32
C GLY A 137 5.46 5.41 -4.85
N TYR A 138 5.74 6.42 -4.02
CA TYR A 138 7.07 6.59 -3.44
C TYR A 138 7.43 5.46 -2.45
N LEU A 139 6.47 4.99 -1.66
CA LEU A 139 6.65 3.81 -0.81
C LEU A 139 7.04 2.58 -1.64
N GLY A 140 6.37 2.36 -2.77
CA GLY A 140 6.68 1.29 -3.73
C GLY A 140 8.07 1.44 -4.35
N HIS A 141 8.49 2.66 -4.68
CA HIS A 141 9.86 2.95 -5.15
C HIS A 141 10.92 2.56 -4.12
N LEU A 142 10.70 2.86 -2.84
CA LEU A 142 11.59 2.42 -1.76
C LEU A 142 11.57 0.90 -1.59
N GLY A 143 10.39 0.27 -1.72
CA GLY A 143 10.25 -1.20 -1.71
C GLY A 143 11.04 -1.86 -2.84
N ALA A 144 11.01 -1.28 -4.04
CA ALA A 144 11.80 -1.75 -5.17
C ALA A 144 13.31 -1.65 -4.89
N LYS A 145 13.79 -0.58 -4.24
CA LYS A 145 15.20 -0.50 -3.81
C LYS A 145 15.57 -1.61 -2.84
N LEU A 146 14.71 -1.91 -1.87
CA LEU A 146 14.97 -2.99 -0.90
C LEU A 146 15.10 -4.34 -1.59
N VAL A 147 14.15 -4.68 -2.47
CA VAL A 147 14.15 -6.00 -3.13
C VAL A 147 15.23 -6.09 -4.20
N TYR A 148 15.27 -5.14 -5.14
CA TYR A 148 16.09 -5.26 -6.34
C TYR A 148 17.54 -4.79 -6.17
N GLN A 149 17.83 -3.91 -5.20
CA GLN A 149 19.20 -3.42 -4.98
C GLN A 149 19.86 -4.05 -3.75
N GLN A 150 19.08 -4.50 -2.77
CA GLN A 150 19.61 -5.02 -1.50
C GLN A 150 19.21 -6.48 -1.22
N GLY A 151 18.40 -7.11 -2.07
CA GLY A 151 18.02 -8.50 -1.92
C GLY A 151 17.10 -8.77 -0.72
N ALA A 152 16.35 -7.78 -0.24
CA ALA A 152 15.47 -7.94 0.92
C ALA A 152 14.45 -9.07 0.68
N ALA A 153 14.42 -10.04 1.61
CA ALA A 153 13.62 -11.26 1.52
C ALA A 153 13.88 -12.16 0.28
N VAL A 154 14.96 -11.91 -0.48
CA VAL A 154 15.35 -12.70 -1.66
C VAL A 154 16.51 -13.64 -1.29
N HIS A 155 16.39 -14.90 -1.67
CA HIS A 155 17.50 -15.84 -1.56
C HIS A 155 18.46 -15.64 -2.74
N GLN A 156 19.74 -15.46 -2.44
CA GLN A 156 20.80 -15.46 -3.44
C GLN A 156 21.32 -16.88 -3.61
N PRO A 157 21.16 -17.50 -4.78
CA PRO A 157 21.69 -18.83 -5.05
C PRO A 157 23.21 -18.83 -5.10
N SER A 158 23.81 -20.02 -5.02
CA SER A 158 25.24 -20.21 -5.28
C SER A 158 25.59 -19.87 -6.74
N ASP A 159 26.86 -19.53 -6.99
CA ASP A 159 27.34 -19.18 -8.34
C ASP A 159 27.13 -20.31 -9.36
N ASP A 160 27.16 -21.56 -8.90
CA ASP A 160 26.92 -22.77 -9.69
C ASP A 160 25.50 -23.33 -9.56
N CYS A 161 24.62 -22.71 -8.77
CA CYS A 161 23.24 -23.13 -8.54
C CYS A 161 23.10 -24.60 -8.07
N ALA A 162 24.10 -25.12 -7.35
CA ALA A 162 24.18 -26.53 -6.95
C ALA A 162 23.00 -27.01 -6.07
N GLU A 163 22.24 -26.09 -5.47
CA GLU A 163 21.02 -26.37 -4.73
C GLU A 163 19.78 -26.66 -5.58
N PHE A 164 19.84 -26.52 -6.91
CA PHE A 164 18.74 -26.78 -7.85
C PHE A 164 18.95 -27.95 -8.82
N GLU A 165 20.07 -28.67 -8.71
CA GLU A 165 20.39 -29.90 -9.46
C GLU A 165 19.88 -31.16 -8.75
#